data_AF-A0A7S1KDU9-F1
#
_entry.id   AF-A0A7S1KDU9-F1
#
_cell.length_a   1.000
_cell.length_b   1.000
_cell.length_c   1.000
_cell.angle_alpha   90.00
_cell.angle_beta   90.00
_cell.angle_gamma   90.00
#
_symmetry.space_group_name_H-M   'P 1'
#
loop_
_entity.id
_entity.type
_entity.pdbx_description
1 polymer ?
#
loop_
_entity_poly.entity_id
_entity_poly.type
_entity_poly.pdbx_seq_one_letter_code
_entity_poly.pdbx_strand_id
1 'polypeptide(L)'
;MEPYDPSENWVYFVVNAIKAKELFQKDQQYIVEDGRVSIVDSFTGRILEGRRYTDGIQQSIEAKEGVAVSGETQEIASVTYQSLFRLFPRLAGMTGTAFTDAKEFLDFYGLEVMPIPTALPVARRDYPDAVFKTVEAKLNAMLKEVDRAHRTGRPILIGTTSVDLSEKIQAALVESGIDAQVLNARPDSVEREAQ
;
A
#
# COMPACT_ATOMS: atom_id res chain seq x y z
N MET A 1 -15.88 -5.29 48.45
CA MET A 1 -15.95 -4.89 47.03
C MET A 1 -14.52 -4.64 46.63
N GLU A 2 -13.92 -5.56 45.87
CA GLU A 2 -12.65 -5.21 45.21
C GLU A 2 -12.96 -4.05 44.26
N PRO A 3 -12.27 -2.91 44.39
CA PRO A 3 -12.60 -1.70 43.62
C PRO A 3 -12.20 -1.79 42.13
N TYR A 4 -11.66 -2.94 41.69
CA TYR A 4 -11.13 -3.14 40.35
C TYR A 4 -11.44 -4.54 39.85
N ASP A 5 -12.27 -4.63 38.82
CA ASP A 5 -12.42 -5.84 38.01
C ASP A 5 -11.61 -5.66 36.72
N PRO A 6 -10.56 -6.47 36.48
CA PRO A 6 -9.75 -6.41 35.26
C PRO A 6 -10.55 -6.67 33.97
N SER A 7 -11.77 -7.23 34.07
CA SER A 7 -12.65 -7.46 32.93
C SER A 7 -13.46 -6.21 32.52
N GLU A 8 -13.45 -5.15 33.33
CA GLU A 8 -14.19 -3.92 33.06
C GLU A 8 -13.30 -2.77 32.57
N ASN A 9 -13.64 -2.19 31.41
CA ASN A 9 -12.86 -1.12 30.77
C ASN A 9 -13.14 0.30 31.32
N TRP A 10 -14.03 0.48 32.30
CA TRP A 10 -14.44 1.82 32.76
C TRP A 10 -13.28 2.60 33.41
N VAL A 11 -12.39 1.91 34.14
CA VAL A 11 -11.23 2.55 34.78
C VAL A 11 -10.33 3.18 33.72
N TYR A 12 -10.08 2.45 32.63
CA TYR A 12 -9.28 2.94 31.51
C TYR A 12 -9.89 4.20 30.89
N PHE A 13 -11.21 4.20 30.64
CA PHE A 13 -11.89 5.38 30.10
C PHE A 13 -11.86 6.57 31.06
N VAL A 14 -12.07 6.36 32.37
CA VAL A 14 -12.03 7.45 33.36
C VAL A 14 -10.62 8.03 33.47
N VAL A 15 -9.59 7.19 33.49
CA VAL A 15 -8.18 7.65 33.52
C VAL A 15 -7.85 8.47 32.26
N ASN A 16 -8.28 8.02 31.09
CA ASN A 16 -8.06 8.75 29.84
C ASN A 16 -8.85 10.06 29.78
N ALA A 17 -10.08 10.09 30.29
CA ALA A 17 -10.86 11.33 30.42
C ALA A 17 -10.16 12.35 31.33
N ILE A 18 -9.61 11.92 32.47
CA ILE A 18 -8.84 12.79 33.37
C ILE A 18 -7.57 13.29 32.68
N LYS A 19 -6.82 12.41 32.00
CA LYS A 19 -5.63 12.81 31.22
C LYS A 19 -5.99 13.84 30.15
N ALA A 20 -7.01 13.58 29.33
CA ALA A 20 -7.47 14.50 28.29
C ALA A 20 -7.90 15.86 28.86
N LYS A 21 -8.49 15.87 30.06
CA LYS A 21 -8.91 17.10 30.74
C LYS A 21 -7.72 17.90 31.28
N GLU A 22 -6.82 17.25 32.01
CA GLU A 22 -5.79 17.93 32.81
C GLU A 22 -4.44 18.09 32.08
N LEU A 23 -4.09 17.16 31.17
CA LEU A 23 -2.77 17.12 30.51
C LEU A 23 -2.78 17.65 29.08
N PHE A 24 -3.95 17.70 28.42
CA PHE A 24 -4.08 18.16 27.04
C PHE A 24 -4.88 19.45 27.00
N GLN A 25 -4.26 20.53 26.54
CA GLN A 25 -4.88 21.85 26.41
C GLN A 25 -5.08 22.19 24.93
N LYS A 26 -6.26 22.73 24.64
CA LYS A 26 -6.59 23.29 23.34
C LYS A 26 -5.64 24.46 23.05
N ASP A 27 -5.25 24.61 21.78
CA ASP A 27 -4.33 25.63 21.26
C ASP A 27 -2.88 25.49 21.76
N GLN A 28 -2.54 24.37 22.40
CA GLN A 28 -1.16 24.01 22.77
C GLN A 28 -0.78 22.63 22.25
N GLN A 29 -1.46 21.57 22.73
CA GLN A 29 -1.19 20.18 22.29
C GLN A 29 -2.08 19.73 21.14
N TYR A 30 -3.24 20.37 20.96
CA TYR A 30 -4.16 20.07 19.87
C TYR A 30 -4.99 21.31 19.52
N ILE A 31 -5.58 21.28 18.33
CA ILE A 31 -6.60 22.24 17.90
C ILE A 31 -7.86 21.48 17.47
N VAL A 32 -8.96 22.22 17.36
CA VAL A 32 -10.23 21.71 16.84
C VAL A 32 -10.60 22.50 15.59
N GLU A 33 -10.54 21.85 14.44
CA GLU A 33 -10.89 22.44 13.14
C GLU A 33 -11.84 21.49 12.39
N ASP A 34 -12.85 22.05 11.72
CA ASP A 34 -13.86 21.30 10.95
C ASP A 34 -14.49 20.11 11.70
N GLY A 35 -14.67 20.26 13.02
CA GLY A 35 -15.19 19.19 13.87
C GLY A 35 -14.24 17.99 13.96
N ARG A 36 -12.92 18.21 13.93
CA ARG A 36 -11.89 17.20 14.16
C ARG A 36 -10.81 17.73 15.08
N VAL A 37 -10.29 16.85 15.94
CA VAL A 37 -9.17 17.14 16.82
C VAL A 37 -7.87 16.81 16.08
N SER A 38 -7.02 17.81 15.89
CA SER A 38 -5.72 17.67 15.20
C SER A 38 -4.57 17.92 16.17
N ILE A 39 -3.53 17.09 16.09
CA ILE A 39 -2.35 17.19 16.96
C ILE A 39 -1.47 18.35 16.52
N VAL A 40 -0.97 19.12 17.49
CA VAL A 40 0.03 20.15 17.28
C VAL A 40 1.39 19.62 17.73
N ASP A 41 2.40 19.76 16.87
CA ASP A 41 3.79 19.46 17.23
C ASP A 41 4.30 20.49 18.26
N SER A 42 4.66 20.00 19.45
CA SER A 42 5.18 20.81 20.55
C SER A 42 6.44 21.62 20.22
N PHE A 43 7.22 21.21 19.22
CA PHE A 43 8.46 21.90 18.85
C PHE A 43 8.25 22.97 17.76
N THR A 44 7.39 22.69 16.79
CA THR A 44 7.24 23.52 15.59
C THR A 44 5.93 24.29 15.53
N GLY A 45 4.94 23.93 16.35
CA GLY A 45 3.58 24.49 16.31
C GLY A 45 2.79 24.06 15.07
N ARG A 46 3.30 23.13 14.27
CA ARG A 46 2.63 22.66 13.05
C ARG A 46 1.58 21.60 13.36
N ILE A 47 0.53 21.58 12.55
CA ILE A 47 -0.50 20.54 12.58
C ILE A 47 0.08 19.26 11.98
N LEU A 48 -0.07 18.15 12.71
CA LEU A 48 0.35 16.83 12.26
C LEU A 48 -0.83 16.10 11.62
N GLU A 49 -1.05 16.34 10.33
CA GLU A 49 -2.13 15.71 9.56
C GLU A 49 -2.05 14.18 9.59
N GLY A 50 -3.20 13.54 9.79
CA GLY A 50 -3.32 12.07 9.81
C GLY A 50 -2.77 11.40 11.08
N ARG A 51 -2.13 12.14 12.00
CA ARG A 51 -1.72 11.58 13.29
C ARG A 51 -2.85 11.63 14.30
N ARG A 52 -2.90 10.60 15.15
CA ARG A 52 -3.89 10.45 16.22
C ARG A 52 -3.16 10.07 17.50
N TYR A 53 -3.70 10.51 18.64
CA TYR A 53 -3.23 10.00 19.92
C TYR A 53 -3.64 8.52 20.07
N THR A 54 -2.75 7.71 20.64
CA THR A 54 -2.99 6.28 20.88
C THR A 54 -3.75 6.04 22.18
N ASP A 55 -4.07 4.79 22.46
CA ASP A 55 -4.65 4.34 23.74
C ASP A 55 -5.87 5.15 24.18
N GLY A 56 -6.85 5.34 23.29
CA GLY A 56 -8.13 6.00 23.63
C GLY A 56 -8.03 7.50 23.98
N ILE A 57 -6.85 8.11 23.96
CA ILE A 57 -6.67 9.53 24.32
C ILE A 57 -7.33 10.44 23.28
N GLN A 58 -7.22 10.11 22.00
CA GLN A 58 -7.83 10.88 20.91
C GLN A 58 -9.35 10.99 21.12
N GLN A 59 -10.00 9.86 21.40
CA GLN A 59 -11.43 9.76 21.64
C GLN A 59 -11.84 10.51 22.91
N SER A 60 -10.99 10.50 23.93
CA SER A 60 -11.22 11.24 25.18
C SER A 60 -11.16 12.75 24.96
N ILE A 61 -10.25 13.23 24.10
CA ILE A 61 -10.18 14.65 23.71
C ILE A 61 -11.38 15.01 22.82
N GLU A 62 -11.75 14.16 21.86
CA GLU A 62 -12.94 14.37 21.01
C GLU A 62 -14.22 14.48 21.86
N ALA A 63 -14.38 13.58 22.85
CA ALA A 63 -15.49 13.63 23.79
C ALA A 63 -15.46 14.88 24.69
N LYS A 64 -14.28 15.29 25.18
CA LYS A 64 -14.09 16.52 25.96
C LYS A 64 -14.52 17.77 25.19
N GLU A 65 -14.17 17.85 23.91
CA GLU A 65 -14.46 19.00 23.05
C GLU A 65 -15.87 18.93 22.42
N GLY A 66 -16.66 17.89 22.72
CA GLY A 66 -18.02 17.72 22.18
C GLY A 66 -18.05 17.42 20.68
N VAL A 67 -16.95 16.89 20.14
CA VAL A 67 -16.78 16.51 18.74
C VAL A 67 -17.24 15.07 18.54
N ALA A 68 -17.63 14.71 17.31
CA ALA A 68 -17.97 13.34 16.97
C ALA A 68 -16.79 12.40 17.28
N VAL A 69 -17.02 11.45 18.20
CA VAL A 69 -16.01 10.47 18.59
C VAL A 69 -15.77 9.51 17.43
N SER A 70 -14.53 9.48 16.99
CA SER A 70 -14.07 8.59 15.94
C SER A 70 -13.94 7.13 16.41
N GLY A 71 -13.99 6.20 15.46
CA GLY A 71 -13.66 4.80 15.73
C GLY A 71 -12.20 4.63 16.15
N GLU A 72 -11.96 3.73 17.12
CA GLU A 72 -10.62 3.26 17.47
C GLU A 72 -10.23 2.10 16.56
N THR A 73 -9.18 2.26 15.77
CA THR A 73 -8.51 1.13 15.13
C THR A 73 -7.46 0.62 16.11
N GLN A 74 -7.78 -0.47 16.81
CA GLN A 74 -6.84 -1.12 17.72
C GLN A 74 -6.04 -2.18 16.97
N GLU A 75 -4.72 -2.03 16.94
CA GLU A 75 -3.82 -3.06 16.44
C GLU A 75 -3.63 -4.12 17.55
N ILE A 76 -4.27 -5.28 17.40
CA ILE A 76 -4.20 -6.36 18.40
C ILE A 76 -2.89 -7.15 18.28
N ALA A 77 -2.39 -7.30 17.05
CA ALA A 77 -1.14 -7.99 16.76
C ALA A 77 -0.58 -7.51 15.42
N SER A 78 0.75 -7.46 15.33
CA SER A 78 1.47 -7.32 14.08
C SER A 78 2.68 -8.23 14.03
N VAL A 79 3.03 -8.63 12.81
CA VAL A 79 4.23 -9.38 12.50
C VAL A 79 4.68 -8.99 11.10
N THR A 80 5.99 -8.82 10.92
CA THR A 80 6.54 -8.62 9.58
C THR A 80 6.61 -9.95 8.84
N TYR A 81 6.57 -9.95 7.51
CA TYR A 81 6.73 -11.20 6.74
C TYR A 81 8.07 -11.88 7.04
N GLN A 82 9.14 -11.11 7.24
CA GLN A 82 10.45 -11.64 7.62
C GLN A 82 10.36 -12.47 8.91
N SER A 83 9.74 -11.90 9.95
CA SER A 83 9.59 -12.56 11.25
C SER A 83 8.64 -13.75 11.17
N LEU A 84 7.52 -13.60 10.44
CA LEU A 84 6.53 -14.65 10.27
C LEU A 84 7.13 -15.89 9.58
N PHE A 85 7.84 -15.71 8.46
CA PHE A 85 8.40 -16.84 7.72
C PHE A 85 9.54 -17.56 8.46
N ARG A 86 10.26 -16.85 9.35
CA ARG A 86 11.27 -17.47 10.22
C ARG A 86 10.70 -18.39 11.29
N LEU A 87 9.40 -18.33 11.58
CA LEU A 87 8.75 -19.23 12.52
C LEU A 87 8.54 -20.63 11.95
N PHE A 88 8.60 -20.80 10.62
CA PHE A 88 8.39 -22.09 9.99
C PHE A 88 9.63 -22.98 10.16
N PRO A 89 9.51 -24.20 10.69
CA PRO A 89 10.64 -25.12 10.84
C PRO A 89 11.31 -25.49 9.51
N ARG A 90 10.57 -25.40 8.41
CA ARG A 90 11.04 -25.62 7.04
C ARG A 90 10.44 -24.56 6.14
N LEU A 91 11.29 -23.84 5.42
CA LEU A 91 10.90 -22.81 4.47
C LEU A 91 11.47 -23.14 3.09
N ALA A 92 10.65 -22.99 2.05
CA ALA A 92 11.03 -23.15 0.66
C ALA A 92 10.18 -22.22 -0.21
N GLY A 93 10.66 -21.88 -1.40
CA GLY A 93 9.94 -21.02 -2.34
C GLY A 93 10.38 -21.25 -3.78
N MET A 94 9.56 -20.79 -4.72
CA MET A 94 9.85 -20.83 -6.15
C MET A 94 9.50 -19.49 -6.79
N THR A 95 10.37 -19.01 -7.67
CA THR A 95 10.16 -17.77 -8.44
C THR A 95 11.07 -17.76 -9.66
N GLY A 96 10.72 -16.97 -10.68
CA GLY A 96 11.52 -16.83 -11.90
C GLY A 96 12.71 -15.88 -11.78
N THR A 97 12.80 -15.06 -10.73
CA THR A 97 13.71 -13.89 -10.70
C THR A 97 14.55 -13.73 -9.43
N ALA A 98 14.62 -14.73 -8.54
CA ALA A 98 15.34 -14.58 -7.26
C ALA A 98 16.87 -14.56 -7.35
N PHE A 99 17.47 -14.87 -8.50
CA PHE A 99 18.92 -15.07 -8.58
C PHE A 99 19.72 -13.78 -8.32
N THR A 100 19.20 -12.62 -8.72
CA THR A 100 19.83 -11.32 -8.45
C THR A 100 19.84 -10.99 -6.96
N ASP A 101 18.80 -11.42 -6.24
CA ASP A 101 18.57 -11.11 -4.82
C ASP A 101 18.93 -12.30 -3.92
N ALA A 102 19.69 -13.28 -4.43
CA ALA A 102 20.01 -14.52 -3.73
C ALA A 102 20.70 -14.28 -2.37
N LYS A 103 21.51 -13.22 -2.29
CA LYS A 103 22.16 -12.81 -1.03
C LYS A 103 21.14 -12.40 0.03
N GLU A 104 20.11 -11.63 -0.35
CA GLU A 104 19.07 -11.22 0.59
C GLU A 104 18.25 -12.42 1.08
N PHE A 105 17.92 -13.36 0.18
CA PHE A 105 17.25 -14.60 0.56
C PHE A 105 18.06 -15.42 1.57
N LEU A 106 19.37 -15.51 1.39
CA LEU A 106 20.25 -16.20 2.32
C LEU A 106 20.36 -15.47 3.67
N ASP A 107 20.63 -14.16 3.65
CA ASP A 107 20.85 -13.35 4.85
C ASP A 107 19.58 -13.24 5.71
N PHE A 108 18.41 -13.08 5.08
CA PHE A 108 17.15 -12.88 5.80
C PHE A 108 16.39 -14.18 6.07
N TYR A 109 16.44 -15.17 5.19
CA TYR A 109 15.61 -16.37 5.31
C TYR A 109 16.40 -17.67 5.40
N GLY A 110 17.73 -17.63 5.28
CA GLY A 110 18.55 -18.85 5.19
C GLY A 110 18.25 -19.67 3.94
N LEU A 111 17.72 -19.04 2.89
CA LEU A 111 17.33 -19.70 1.66
C LEU A 111 18.40 -19.54 0.58
N GLU A 112 18.92 -20.66 0.10
CA GLU A 112 19.77 -20.69 -1.09
C GLU A 112 18.90 -20.64 -2.36
N VAL A 113 19.31 -19.82 -3.32
CA VAL A 113 18.62 -19.70 -4.61
C VAL A 113 19.37 -20.54 -5.65
N MET A 114 18.68 -21.54 -6.20
CA MET A 114 19.23 -22.41 -7.25
C MET A 114 18.51 -22.16 -8.58
N PRO A 115 19.22 -21.71 -9.64
CA PRO A 115 18.62 -21.57 -10.96
C PRO A 115 18.35 -22.94 -11.57
N ILE A 116 17.10 -23.17 -11.98
CA ILE A 116 16.70 -24.40 -12.68
C ILE A 116 16.69 -24.14 -14.19
N PRO A 117 17.31 -24.99 -15.01
CA PRO A 117 17.27 -24.84 -16.47
C PRO A 117 15.84 -24.85 -17.00
N THR A 118 15.59 -24.06 -18.05
CA THR A 118 14.29 -24.07 -18.74
C THR A 118 14.11 -25.38 -19.51
N ALA A 119 12.86 -25.86 -19.60
CA ALA A 119 12.54 -27.08 -20.34
C ALA A 119 12.88 -26.98 -21.84
N LEU A 120 12.82 -25.77 -22.41
CA LEU A 120 13.17 -25.46 -23.78
C LEU A 120 14.08 -24.23 -23.84
N PRO A 121 14.91 -24.08 -24.89
CA PRO A 121 15.66 -22.85 -25.11
C PRO A 121 14.75 -21.63 -25.21
N VAL A 122 15.13 -20.53 -24.55
CA VAL A 122 14.36 -19.28 -24.58
C VAL A 122 14.54 -18.62 -25.95
N ALA A 123 13.45 -18.57 -26.73
CA ALA A 123 13.42 -17.94 -28.05
C ALA A 123 12.93 -16.48 -28.02
N ARG A 124 12.55 -15.95 -26.85
CA ARG A 124 12.07 -14.58 -26.67
C ARG A 124 13.21 -13.60 -27.00
N ARG A 125 12.89 -12.56 -27.77
CA ARG A 125 13.83 -11.47 -28.08
C ARG A 125 13.57 -10.31 -27.13
N ASP A 126 14.54 -10.03 -26.27
CA ASP A 126 14.52 -8.88 -25.37
C ASP A 126 15.21 -7.71 -26.05
N TYR A 127 14.44 -6.67 -26.36
CA TYR A 127 14.93 -5.44 -27.00
C TYR A 127 15.46 -4.48 -25.93
N PRO A 128 16.46 -3.63 -26.25
CA PRO A 128 16.97 -2.64 -25.32
C PRO A 128 15.92 -1.58 -24.96
N ASP A 129 16.09 -0.94 -23.81
CA ASP A 129 15.19 0.11 -23.34
C ASP A 129 15.13 1.31 -24.30
N ALA A 130 13.91 1.78 -24.56
CA ALA A 130 13.66 3.01 -25.31
C ALA A 130 13.46 4.18 -24.33
N VAL A 131 14.45 5.08 -24.25
CA VAL A 131 14.45 6.22 -23.31
C VAL A 131 14.01 7.50 -24.01
N PHE A 132 13.07 8.24 -23.40
CA PHE A 132 12.51 9.47 -23.94
C PHE A 132 12.66 10.62 -22.95
N LYS A 133 12.81 11.85 -23.48
CA LYS A 133 12.95 13.06 -22.67
C LYS A 133 11.67 13.43 -21.91
N THR A 134 10.50 13.17 -22.49
CA THR A 134 9.19 13.50 -21.90
C THR A 134 8.26 12.30 -21.87
N VAL A 135 7.32 12.30 -20.94
CA VAL A 135 6.29 11.26 -20.81
C VAL A 135 5.40 11.22 -22.05
N GLU A 136 5.05 12.37 -22.60
CA GLU A 136 4.26 12.47 -23.84
C GLU A 136 4.98 11.84 -25.03
N ALA A 137 6.29 12.09 -25.18
CA ALA A 137 7.08 11.47 -26.25
C ALA A 137 7.12 9.94 -26.09
N LYS A 138 7.26 9.45 -24.85
CA LYS A 138 7.20 8.01 -24.53
C LYS A 138 5.85 7.41 -24.91
N LEU A 139 4.74 8.05 -24.52
CA LEU A 139 3.38 7.57 -24.80
C LEU A 139 3.12 7.55 -26.32
N ASN A 140 3.46 8.61 -27.03
CA ASN A 140 3.28 8.68 -28.48
C ASN A 140 4.12 7.62 -29.22
N ALA A 141 5.34 7.36 -28.77
CA ALA A 141 6.18 6.32 -29.36
C ALA A 141 5.62 4.91 -29.08
N MET A 142 5.12 4.67 -27.86
CA MET A 142 4.47 3.41 -27.48
C MET A 142 3.23 3.16 -28.33
N LEU A 143 2.32 4.14 -28.48
CA LEU A 143 1.10 4.01 -29.28
C LEU A 143 1.42 3.67 -30.75
N LYS A 144 2.46 4.28 -31.33
CA LYS A 144 2.92 3.96 -32.69
C LYS A 144 3.44 2.53 -32.82
N GLU A 145 4.17 2.04 -31.82
CA GLU A 145 4.65 0.65 -31.82
C GLU A 145 3.50 -0.34 -31.63
N VAL A 146 2.52 -0.01 -30.80
CA VAL A 146 1.30 -0.80 -30.63
C VAL A 146 0.49 -0.86 -31.92
N ASP A 147 0.23 0.26 -32.58
CA ASP A 147 -0.46 0.29 -33.88
C ASP A 147 0.29 -0.55 -34.94
N ARG A 148 1.62 -0.39 -35.04
CA ARG A 148 2.46 -1.18 -35.96
C ARG A 148 2.33 -2.69 -35.70
N ALA A 149 2.38 -3.10 -34.43
CA ALA A 149 2.26 -4.51 -34.03
C ALA A 149 0.84 -5.05 -34.20
N HIS A 150 -0.17 -4.26 -33.85
CA HIS A 150 -1.58 -4.63 -33.93
C HIS A 150 -2.01 -4.87 -35.39
N ARG A 151 -1.54 -4.04 -36.33
CA ARG A 151 -1.76 -4.25 -37.78
C ARG A 151 -1.24 -5.58 -38.31
N THR A 152 -0.28 -6.22 -37.62
CA THR A 152 0.23 -7.55 -37.98
C THR A 152 -0.53 -8.70 -37.31
N GLY A 153 -1.54 -8.40 -36.49
CA GLY A 153 -2.29 -9.39 -35.70
C GLY A 153 -1.53 -9.92 -34.49
N ARG A 154 -0.40 -9.30 -34.11
CA ARG A 154 0.41 -9.74 -32.96
C ARG A 154 -0.27 -9.32 -31.66
N PRO A 155 -0.50 -10.22 -30.69
CA PRO A 155 -1.02 -9.85 -29.37
C PRO A 155 0.02 -9.04 -28.58
N ILE A 156 -0.46 -8.11 -27.75
CA ILE A 156 0.37 -7.14 -27.05
C ILE A 156 -0.09 -7.07 -25.59
N LEU A 157 0.87 -7.19 -24.66
CA LEU A 157 0.66 -6.94 -23.24
C LEU A 157 1.42 -5.67 -22.86
N ILE A 158 0.73 -4.71 -22.25
CA ILE A 158 1.31 -3.42 -21.82
C ILE A 158 1.34 -3.40 -20.29
N GLY A 159 2.56 -3.36 -19.72
CA GLY A 159 2.75 -3.19 -18.29
C GLY A 159 2.74 -1.72 -17.88
N THR A 160 1.92 -1.37 -16.89
CA THR A 160 1.86 -0.03 -16.27
C THR A 160 2.09 -0.13 -14.77
N THR A 161 2.42 1.00 -14.14
CA THR A 161 2.69 1.08 -12.70
C THR A 161 1.50 1.62 -11.89
N SER A 162 0.46 2.12 -12.55
CA SER A 162 -0.72 2.68 -11.89
C SER A 162 -1.97 2.52 -12.73
N VAL A 163 -3.12 2.44 -12.05
CA VAL A 163 -4.46 2.34 -12.67
C VAL A 163 -4.73 3.56 -13.56
N ASP A 164 -4.45 4.77 -13.09
CA ASP A 164 -4.64 6.01 -13.86
C ASP A 164 -3.87 6.00 -15.18
N LEU A 165 -2.67 5.42 -15.20
CA LEU A 165 -1.88 5.31 -16.42
C LEU A 165 -2.47 4.27 -17.38
N SER A 166 -2.96 3.14 -16.85
CA SER A 166 -3.67 2.13 -17.63
C SER A 166 -4.90 2.71 -18.32
N GLU A 167 -5.73 3.46 -17.60
CA GLU A 167 -6.95 4.07 -18.14
C GLU A 167 -6.63 5.11 -19.22
N LYS A 168 -5.60 5.95 -19.01
CA LYS A 168 -5.15 6.92 -20.02
C LYS A 168 -4.66 6.23 -21.30
N ILE A 169 -3.90 5.14 -21.17
CA ILE A 169 -3.40 4.38 -22.31
C ILE A 169 -4.55 3.71 -23.05
N GLN A 170 -5.50 3.10 -22.33
CA GLN A 170 -6.68 2.49 -22.92
C GLN A 170 -7.49 3.51 -23.73
N ALA A 171 -7.78 4.68 -23.15
CA ALA A 171 -8.52 5.73 -23.84
C ALA A 171 -7.83 6.15 -25.15
N ALA A 172 -6.50 6.33 -25.13
CA ALA A 172 -5.72 6.70 -26.31
C ALA A 172 -5.71 5.59 -27.39
N LEU A 173 -5.71 4.32 -26.99
CA LEU A 173 -5.80 3.19 -27.92
C LEU A 173 -7.17 3.09 -28.57
N VAL A 174 -8.24 3.23 -27.78
CA VAL A 174 -9.63 3.23 -28.26
C VAL A 174 -9.89 4.39 -29.22
N GLU A 175 -9.38 5.58 -28.91
CA GLU A 175 -9.44 6.74 -29.82
C GLU A 175 -8.72 6.49 -31.14
N SER A 176 -7.65 5.68 -31.11
CA SER A 176 -6.91 5.24 -32.29
C SER A 176 -7.55 4.05 -33.02
N GLY A 177 -8.72 3.58 -32.58
CA GLY A 177 -9.45 2.45 -33.17
C GLY A 177 -8.92 1.07 -32.80
N ILE A 178 -8.09 0.97 -31.75
CA ILE A 178 -7.54 -0.30 -31.25
C ILE A 178 -8.32 -0.70 -30.01
N ASP A 179 -9.00 -1.86 -30.05
CA ASP A 179 -9.67 -2.41 -28.88
C ASP A 179 -8.64 -2.87 -27.84
N ALA A 180 -8.84 -2.45 -26.59
CA ALA A 180 -7.90 -2.69 -25.50
C ALA A 180 -8.66 -2.97 -24.20
N GLN A 181 -8.28 -4.06 -23.54
CA GLN A 181 -8.80 -4.44 -22.24
C GLN A 181 -7.80 -4.08 -21.14
N VAL A 182 -8.33 -3.59 -20.02
CA VAL A 182 -7.52 -3.21 -18.86
C VAL A 182 -7.68 -4.26 -17.77
N LEU A 183 -6.54 -4.73 -17.26
CA LEU A 183 -6.43 -5.67 -16.15
C LEU A 183 -6.00 -4.86 -14.91
N ASN A 184 -6.98 -4.43 -14.13
CA ASN A 184 -6.79 -3.69 -12.90
C ASN A 184 -7.20 -4.62 -11.77
N ALA A 185 -6.23 -5.27 -11.11
CA ALA A 185 -6.34 -6.29 -10.05
C ALA A 185 -7.29 -5.99 -8.86
N ARG A 186 -8.51 -5.53 -9.14
CA ARG A 186 -9.66 -5.36 -8.27
C ARG A 186 -10.35 -6.73 -8.18
N PRO A 187 -10.98 -7.05 -7.04
CA PRO A 187 -11.63 -8.35 -6.83
C PRO A 187 -12.57 -8.76 -7.98
N ASP A 188 -13.29 -7.80 -8.56
CA ASP A 188 -14.25 -8.02 -9.65
C ASP A 188 -13.59 -8.36 -11.01
N SER A 189 -12.28 -8.13 -11.14
CA SER A 189 -11.51 -8.33 -12.37
C SER A 189 -10.76 -9.66 -12.39
N VAL A 190 -10.62 -10.32 -11.23
CA VAL A 190 -9.81 -11.56 -11.07
C VAL A 190 -10.35 -12.72 -11.91
N GLU A 191 -11.68 -12.88 -12.02
CA GLU A 191 -12.28 -13.94 -12.85
C GLU A 191 -12.02 -13.73 -14.35
N ARG A 192 -11.89 -12.48 -14.81
CA ARG A 192 -11.59 -12.14 -16.21
C ARG A 192 -10.09 -12.19 -16.51
N GLU A 193 -9.25 -11.95 -15.50
CA GLU A 193 -7.79 -11.97 -15.60
C GLU A 193 -7.18 -13.39 -15.57
N ALA A 194 -7.93 -14.38 -15.09
CA ALA A 194 -7.50 -15.77 -14.97
C ALA A 194 -7.84 -16.67 -16.19
N GLN A 195 -8.52 -16.13 -17.21
CA GLN A 195 -8.83 -16.79 -18.48
C GLN A 195 -7.84 -16.39 -19.58
#